data_AF-A0A9J6B4D2-F1
#
_entry.id   AF-A0A9J6B4D2-F1
#
_cell.length_a   1.000
_cell.length_b   1.000
_cell.length_c   1.000
_cell.angle_alpha   90.00
_cell.angle_beta   90.00
_cell.angle_gamma   90.00
#
_symmetry.space_group_name_H-M   'P 1'
#
loop_
_entity.id
_entity.type
_entity.pdbx_description
1 polymer ?
#
loop_
_entity_poly.entity_id
_entity_poly.type
_entity_poly.pdbx_seq_one_letter_code
_entity_poly.pdbx_strand_id
1 'polypeptide(L)'
;MEAMDKKLLEVKEEAKENNEVMERKLLEAKMDMEEIIADKVKEGIQAYVESLGINIDANLKSEQVPDNPLEDCQQPSSFVPGVHTRKPNMIKKTGTTVVGTNKKK
;
A
#
# COMPACT_ATOMS: atom_id res chain seq x y z
N MET A 1 63.12 -13.02 -11.61
CA MET A 1 61.76 -12.67 -12.05
C MET A 1 60.73 -13.03 -10.96
N GLU A 2 60.90 -14.17 -10.28
CA GLU A 2 60.00 -14.65 -9.20
C GLU A 2 59.69 -13.69 -8.03
N ALA A 3 60.63 -12.81 -7.64
CA ALA A 3 60.42 -11.91 -6.49
C ALA A 3 59.37 -10.81 -6.74
N MET A 4 59.17 -10.39 -8.00
CA MET A 4 58.16 -9.38 -8.34
C MET A 4 56.76 -10.00 -8.40
N ASP A 5 56.65 -11.23 -8.91
CA ASP A 5 55.38 -11.97 -8.96
C ASP A 5 54.88 -12.30 -7.55
N LYS A 6 55.78 -12.64 -6.61
CA LYS A 6 55.41 -12.85 -5.20
C LYS A 6 54.82 -11.60 -4.55
N LYS A 7 55.44 -10.43 -4.75
CA LYS A 7 54.93 -9.15 -4.23
C LYS A 7 53.59 -8.78 -4.84
N LEU A 8 53.39 -9.04 -6.12
CA LEU A 8 52.12 -8.78 -6.80
C LEU A 8 50.99 -9.65 -6.22
N LEU A 9 51.29 -10.92 -5.91
CA LEU A 9 50.33 -11.83 -5.30
C LEU A 9 49.94 -11.39 -3.88
N GLU A 10 50.92 -10.97 -3.07
CA GLU A 10 50.72 -10.51 -1.70
C GLU A 10 49.87 -9.22 -1.65
N VAL A 11 50.16 -8.25 -2.51
CA VAL A 11 49.35 -7.02 -2.65
C VAL A 11 47.91 -7.33 -3.09
N LYS A 12 47.72 -8.35 -3.95
CA LYS A 12 46.40 -8.77 -4.40
C LYS A 12 45.58 -9.44 -3.29
N GLU A 13 46.22 -10.28 -2.47
CA GLU A 13 45.59 -10.91 -1.30
C GLU A 13 45.23 -9.84 -0.26
N GLU A 14 46.13 -8.91 0.06
CA GLU A 14 45.87 -7.82 1.01
C GLU A 14 44.72 -6.90 0.53
N ALA A 15 44.68 -6.58 -0.77
CA ALA A 15 43.59 -5.80 -1.35
C ALA A 15 42.25 -6.55 -1.26
N LYS A 16 42.26 -7.87 -1.44
CA LYS A 16 41.07 -8.71 -1.30
C LYS A 16 40.59 -8.76 0.16
N GLU A 17 41.49 -8.99 1.10
CA GLU A 17 41.17 -9.01 2.54
C GLU A 17 40.60 -7.66 3.00
N ASN A 18 41.21 -6.56 2.58
CA ASN A 18 40.72 -5.21 2.89
C ASN A 18 39.31 -4.96 2.34
N ASN A 19 39.00 -5.47 1.14
CA ASN A 19 37.66 -5.38 0.57
C ASN A 19 36.65 -6.20 1.39
N GLU A 20 36.98 -7.45 1.72
CA GLU A 20 36.12 -8.32 2.54
C GLU A 20 35.87 -7.73 3.95
N VAL A 21 36.87 -7.09 4.55
CA VAL A 21 36.71 -6.39 5.84
C VAL A 21 35.79 -5.19 5.70
N MET A 22 35.89 -4.43 4.61
CA MET A 22 35.01 -3.29 4.34
C MET A 22 33.56 -3.74 4.14
N GLU A 23 33.33 -4.80 3.36
CA GLU A 23 31.98 -5.35 3.14
C GLU A 23 31.35 -5.84 4.45
N ARG A 24 32.12 -6.52 5.31
CA ARG A 24 31.63 -6.95 6.63
C ARG A 24 31.21 -5.77 7.50
N LYS A 25 32.05 -4.73 7.60
CA LYS A 25 31.70 -3.50 8.36
C LYS A 25 30.46 -2.80 7.81
N LEU A 26 30.28 -2.81 6.48
CA LEU A 26 29.09 -2.24 5.86
C LEU A 26 27.82 -3.04 6.19
N LEU A 27 27.92 -4.38 6.21
CA LEU A 27 26.79 -5.24 6.59
C LEU A 27 26.41 -5.09 8.06
N GLU A 28 27.40 -5.04 8.95
CA GLU A 28 27.20 -4.78 10.37
C GLU A 28 26.48 -3.45 10.60
N ALA A 29 26.97 -2.36 9.99
CA ALA A 29 26.32 -1.06 10.09
C ALA A 29 24.89 -1.03 9.53
N LYS A 30 24.58 -1.85 8.52
CA LYS A 30 23.21 -1.98 8.00
C LYS A 30 22.29 -2.68 8.99
N MET A 31 22.76 -3.79 9.58
CA MET A 31 22.00 -4.51 10.60
C MET A 31 21.72 -3.63 11.82
N ASP A 32 22.72 -2.89 12.29
CA ASP A 32 22.56 -1.94 13.40
C ASP A 32 21.49 -0.87 13.09
N MET A 33 21.49 -0.33 11.87
CA MET A 33 20.47 0.63 11.45
C MET A 33 19.08 0.01 11.36
N GLU A 34 18.97 -1.22 10.85
CA GLU A 34 17.69 -1.94 10.78
C GLU A 34 17.11 -2.21 12.18
N GLU A 35 17.96 -2.59 13.14
CA GLU A 35 17.56 -2.76 14.54
C GLU A 35 17.06 -1.44 15.15
N ILE A 36 17.80 -0.34 14.95
CA ILE A 36 17.39 0.99 15.41
C ILE A 36 16.06 1.43 14.79
N ILE A 37 15.83 1.13 13.51
CA ILE A 37 14.57 1.45 12.83
C ILE A 37 13.44 0.62 13.43
N ALA A 38 13.64 -0.68 13.64
CA ALA A 38 12.65 -1.57 14.22
C ALA A 38 12.21 -1.10 15.62
N ASP A 39 13.17 -0.72 16.46
CA ASP A 39 12.89 -0.20 17.80
C ASP A 39 12.08 1.09 17.76
N LYS A 40 12.48 2.06 16.92
CA LYS A 40 11.74 3.33 16.77
C LYS A 40 10.33 3.12 16.23
N VAL A 41 10.16 2.20 15.28
CA VAL A 41 8.84 1.85 14.75
C VAL A 41 7.97 1.23 15.84
N LYS A 42 8.54 0.32 16.63
CA LYS A 42 7.85 -0.30 17.77
C LYS A 42 7.42 0.73 18.81
N GLU A 43 8.32 1.64 19.20
CA GLU A 43 8.00 2.75 20.12
C GLU A 43 6.90 3.66 19.56
N GLY A 44 6.98 4.02 18.27
CA GLY A 44 5.98 4.87 17.62
C GLY A 44 4.59 4.22 17.56
N ILE A 45 4.53 2.93 17.22
CA ILE A 45 3.27 2.17 17.23
C ILE A 45 2.71 2.10 18.65
N GLN A 46 3.55 1.81 19.64
CA GLN A 46 3.13 1.75 21.03
C GLN A 46 2.54 3.08 21.49
N ALA A 47 3.25 4.20 21.26
CA ALA A 47 2.78 5.53 21.63
C ALA A 47 1.45 5.90 20.94
N TYR A 48 1.30 5.55 19.67
CA TYR A 48 0.05 5.77 18.95
C TYR A 48 -1.11 4.99 19.57
N VAL A 49 -0.92 3.71 19.88
CA VAL A 49 -1.96 2.85 20.42
C VAL A 49 -2.32 3.25 21.86
N GLU A 50 -1.34 3.61 22.68
CA GLU A 50 -1.55 4.19 24.02
C GLU A 50 -2.36 5.49 23.95
N SER A 51 -2.11 6.34 22.94
CA SER A 51 -2.88 7.58 22.74
C SER A 51 -4.36 7.33 22.44
N LEU A 52 -4.68 6.15 21.88
CA LEU A 52 -6.06 5.70 21.66
C LEU A 52 -6.70 5.07 22.92
N GLY A 53 -5.96 5.02 24.03
CA GLY A 53 -6.41 4.39 25.28
C GLY A 53 -6.40 2.86 25.24
N ILE A 54 -5.72 2.26 24.25
CA ILE A 54 -5.57 0.82 24.12
C ILE A 54 -4.26 0.43 24.79
N ASN A 55 -4.32 -0.42 25.80
CA ASN A 55 -3.13 -0.92 26.48
C ASN A 55 -2.65 -2.20 25.78
N ILE A 56 -1.54 -2.13 25.05
CA ILE A 56 -0.90 -3.30 24.47
C ILE A 56 -0.05 -3.96 25.55
N ASP A 57 -0.64 -4.90 26.28
CA ASP A 57 0.13 -5.75 27.18
C ASP A 57 1.04 -6.67 26.34
N ALA A 58 2.31 -6.82 26.74
CA ALA A 58 3.32 -7.63 26.04
C ALA A 58 2.96 -9.12 25.96
N ASN A 59 1.90 -9.54 26.67
CA ASN A 59 1.36 -10.89 26.69
C ASN A 59 0.33 -11.20 25.58
N LEU A 60 0.13 -10.28 24.63
CA LEU A 60 -0.48 -10.63 23.35
C LEU A 60 0.49 -11.53 22.57
N LYS A 61 0.52 -12.82 22.95
CA LYS A 61 0.85 -13.87 21.99
C LYS A 61 -0.10 -13.64 20.84
N SER A 62 0.40 -13.07 19.75
CA SER A 62 -0.36 -12.90 18.53
C SER A 62 -0.98 -14.25 18.24
N GLU A 63 -2.29 -14.38 18.42
CA GLU A 63 -3.03 -15.43 17.75
C GLU A 63 -2.76 -15.12 16.29
N GLN A 64 -1.81 -15.86 15.71
CA GLN A 64 -1.29 -15.63 14.38
C GLN A 64 -2.47 -15.91 13.46
N VAL A 65 -3.24 -14.85 13.16
CA VAL A 65 -4.35 -14.90 12.24
C VAL A 65 -3.73 -15.42 10.95
N PRO A 66 -4.20 -16.57 10.41
CA PRO A 66 -3.67 -17.09 9.18
C PRO A 66 -3.78 -15.99 8.13
N ASP A 67 -2.69 -15.79 7.40
CA ASP A 67 -2.50 -14.77 6.38
C ASP A 67 -3.37 -15.13 5.17
N ASN A 68 -4.68 -15.01 5.36
CA ASN A 68 -5.64 -15.16 4.30
C ASN A 68 -5.51 -13.87 3.50
N PRO A 69 -5.19 -13.93 2.19
CA PRO A 69 -5.22 -12.74 1.36
C PRO A 69 -6.64 -12.19 1.47
N LEU A 70 -6.78 -11.03 2.13
CA LEU A 70 -8.01 -10.27 2.14
C LEU A 70 -8.31 -10.00 0.67
N GLU A 71 -9.32 -10.67 0.11
CA GLU A 71 -9.80 -10.33 -1.23
C GLU A 71 -10.01 -8.82 -1.23
N ASP A 72 -9.33 -8.14 -2.16
CA ASP A 72 -9.37 -6.70 -2.33
C ASP A 72 -10.83 -6.32 -2.64
N CYS A 73 -11.61 -6.12 -1.58
CA CYS A 73 -12.95 -5.57 -1.62
C CYS A 73 -12.83 -4.07 -1.88
N GLN A 74 -12.06 -3.71 -2.90
CA GLN A 74 -11.99 -2.37 -3.44
C GLN A 74 -13.41 -2.06 -3.89
N GLN A 75 -14.11 -1.27 -3.09
CA GLN A 75 -15.41 -0.77 -3.49
C GLN A 75 -15.20 -0.06 -4.84
N PRO A 76 -15.93 -0.43 -5.90
CA PRO A 76 -15.80 0.27 -7.16
C PRO A 76 -16.03 1.75 -6.88
N SER A 77 -15.01 2.55 -7.19
CA SER A 77 -15.02 4.00 -7.00
C SER A 77 -16.37 4.53 -7.45
N SER A 78 -17.05 5.23 -6.54
CA SER A 78 -18.40 5.77 -6.70
C SER A 78 -18.73 6.09 -8.15
N PHE A 79 -19.76 5.42 -8.68
CA PHE A 79 -20.29 5.67 -10.01
C PHE A 79 -20.62 7.16 -10.15
N VAL A 80 -19.77 7.93 -10.83
CA VAL A 80 -20.07 9.31 -11.20
C VAL A 80 -21.12 9.20 -12.31
N PRO A 81 -22.37 9.66 -12.11
CA PRO A 81 -23.35 9.62 -13.19
C PRO A 81 -22.84 10.55 -14.29
N GLY A 82 -22.44 9.96 -15.42
CA GLY A 82 -22.15 10.71 -16.63
C GLY A 82 -23.37 11.57 -16.94
N VAL A 83 -23.19 12.89 -16.92
CA VAL A 83 -24.21 13.88 -17.24
C VAL A 83 -24.82 13.51 -18.59
N HIS A 84 -26.02 12.94 -18.56
CA HIS A 84 -26.77 12.60 -19.76
C HIS A 84 -27.13 13.91 -20.46
N THR A 85 -26.47 14.20 -21.59
CA THR A 85 -26.83 15.33 -22.43
C THR A 85 -28.27 15.15 -22.93
N ARG A 86 -29.14 16.06 -22.50
CA ARG A 86 -30.56 16.20 -22.87
C ARG A 86 -30.85 15.87 -24.34
N LYS A 87 -31.84 15.01 -24.58
CA LYS A 87 -32.65 15.05 -25.81
C LYS A 87 -34.04 15.62 -25.46
N PRO A 88 -34.43 16.80 -25.97
CA PRO A 88 -35.78 17.30 -25.77
C PRO A 88 -36.73 16.57 -26.74
N ASN A 89 -37.52 15.63 -26.24
CA ASN A 89 -38.64 15.09 -27.03
C ASN A 89 -39.92 15.87 -26.72
N MET A 90 -40.38 16.55 -27.76
CA MET A 90 -41.49 17.49 -27.81
C MET A 90 -42.83 16.81 -27.49
N ILE A 91 -43.54 17.31 -26.48
CA ILE A 91 -44.89 16.87 -26.10
C ILE A 91 -45.86 17.26 -27.23
N LYS A 92 -46.43 16.27 -27.95
CA LYS A 92 -47.55 16.51 -28.85
C LYS A 92 -48.85 16.48 -28.05
N LYS A 93 -49.51 17.63 -27.98
CA LYS A 93 -50.77 17.89 -27.27
C LYS A 93 -51.89 16.97 -27.80
N THR A 94 -52.63 16.36 -26.88
CA THR A 94 -53.83 15.56 -27.12
C THR A 94 -54.94 16.43 -27.73
N GLY A 95 -55.32 16.15 -28.97
CA GLY A 95 -56.49 16.72 -29.63
C GLY A 95 -57.75 15.92 -29.26
N THR A 96 -58.71 16.62 -28.66
CA THR A 96 -60.03 16.14 -28.25
C THR A 96 -60.80 15.49 -29.40
N THR A 97 -61.22 14.24 -29.23
CA THR A 97 -62.24 13.61 -30.08
C THR A 97 -63.57 13.57 -29.31
N VAL A 98 -64.53 14.30 -29.84
CA VAL A 98 -65.92 14.37 -29.37
C VAL A 98 -66.63 13.06 -29.72
N VAL A 99 -67.23 12.40 -28.72
CA VAL A 99 -68.20 11.32 -28.89
C VAL A 99 -69.46 11.69 -28.10
N GLY A 100 -70.60 11.77 -28.79
CA GLY A 100 -71.91 12.23 -28.28
C GLY A 100 -72.56 11.30 -27.24
N THR A 101 -73.76 11.55 -26.70
CA THR A 101 -75.02 12.00 -27.33
C THR A 101 -76.10 12.32 -26.26
N ASN A 102 -77.18 13.00 -26.70
CA ASN A 102 -78.55 13.06 -26.11
C ASN A 102 -78.78 13.95 -24.87
N LYS A 103 -79.83 14.79 -24.77
CA LYS A 103 -81.26 14.59 -25.14
C LYS A 103 -82.00 15.93 -25.41
N LYS A 104 -83.06 15.84 -26.23
CA LYS A 104 -84.01 16.88 -26.69
C LYS A 104 -84.74 17.63 -25.54
N LYS A 105 -85.20 18.85 -25.89
CA LYS A 105 -86.26 19.63 -25.21
C LYS A 105 -87.47 18.78 -24.81
#